data_AF-A0A6P9B0K1-F1
#
_entry.id   AF-A0A6P9B0K1-F1
#
_cell.length_a   1.000
_cell.length_b   1.000
_cell.length_c   1.000
_cell.angle_alpha   90.00
_cell.angle_beta   90.00
_cell.angle_gamma   90.00
#
_symmetry.space_group_name_H-M   'P 1'
#
loop_
_entity.id
_entity.type
_entity.pdbx_description
1 polymer ?
#
loop_
_entity_poly.entity_id
_entity_poly.type
_entity_poly.pdbx_seq_one_letter_code
_entity_poly.pdbx_strand_id
1 'polypeptide(L)'
;MFSFNPLYPLNAPEIKMAGKEFLDHPMEKKINNLRRIPEDSWQKRFERLPQQDQNFFQNGSVALALNSSLIALISNNLFRKILHVTQARYSAVVAMSIVPLTTTAAAYEAVVNHSLRTGKLNCEICAMVRGGLVGAVMGFFYPVILALPLNALLATRYYTAPLPNKDNAVRFWILLSKPIFKKMRFAALIQVSFGAYLASRHYDIYLKAIRMPEPGRDPEEIRE
;
A
#
# COMPACT_ATOMS: atom_id res chain seq x y z
N MET A 1 1.96 -71.86 -21.73
CA MET A 1 3.39 -71.50 -21.71
C MET A 1 3.75 -71.01 -23.10
N PHE A 2 4.52 -69.92 -23.21
CA PHE A 2 4.80 -69.08 -24.39
C PHE A 2 3.91 -67.83 -24.55
N SER A 3 4.45 -66.76 -23.98
CA SER A 3 4.17 -65.34 -24.24
C SER A 3 4.81 -64.94 -25.56
N PHE A 4 4.19 -64.01 -26.33
CA PHE A 4 4.85 -62.79 -26.81
C PHE A 4 3.81 -61.84 -27.44
N ASN A 5 3.80 -60.62 -26.90
CA ASN A 5 2.95 -59.47 -27.27
C ASN A 5 3.16 -59.00 -28.72
N PRO A 6 2.13 -58.44 -29.37
CA PRO A 6 2.29 -57.60 -30.56
C PRO A 6 2.48 -56.14 -30.14
N LEU A 7 3.31 -55.38 -30.85
CA LEU A 7 2.98 -54.02 -31.34
C LEU A 7 4.21 -53.37 -31.97
N TYR A 8 4.08 -53.09 -33.26
CA TYR A 8 4.97 -52.27 -34.08
C TYR A 8 5.20 -50.88 -33.47
N PRO A 9 6.41 -50.30 -33.57
CA PRO A 9 6.62 -48.89 -33.28
C PRO A 9 6.34 -48.05 -34.54
N LEU A 10 5.36 -47.14 -34.44
CA LEU A 10 5.20 -46.05 -35.41
C LEU A 10 5.99 -44.84 -34.91
N ASN A 11 6.97 -44.43 -35.71
CA ASN A 11 7.76 -43.21 -35.55
C ASN A 11 6.86 -41.97 -35.35
N ALA A 12 7.04 -41.28 -34.23
CA ALA A 12 6.62 -39.88 -34.07
C ALA A 12 7.90 -39.02 -33.92
N PRO A 13 8.12 -38.01 -34.77
CA PRO A 13 9.26 -37.13 -34.61
C PRO A 13 9.09 -36.23 -33.39
N GLU A 14 10.14 -36.20 -32.56
CA GLU A 14 10.32 -35.33 -31.41
C GLU A 14 10.40 -33.86 -31.89
N ILE A 15 9.28 -33.13 -31.82
CA ILE A 15 9.27 -31.69 -32.09
C ILE A 15 9.91 -30.99 -30.90
N LYS A 16 11.22 -30.71 -31.00
CA LYS A 16 11.99 -29.88 -30.08
C LYS A 16 11.26 -28.55 -29.83
N MET A 17 10.89 -28.30 -28.57
CA MET A 17 10.41 -27.02 -28.06
C MET A 17 11.55 -25.97 -28.00
N ALA A 18 12.10 -25.59 -29.15
CA ALA A 18 13.15 -24.57 -29.26
C ALA A 18 12.59 -23.12 -29.30
N GLY A 19 11.27 -22.96 -29.33
CA GLY A 19 10.62 -21.65 -29.52
C GLY A 19 10.32 -20.85 -28.25
N LYS A 20 10.34 -21.47 -27.06
CA LYS A 20 10.07 -20.77 -25.79
C LYS A 20 11.32 -20.12 -25.20
N GLU A 21 12.48 -20.77 -25.29
CA GLU A 21 13.72 -20.28 -24.64
C GLU A 21 14.29 -19.00 -25.27
N PHE A 22 14.06 -18.77 -26.57
CA PHE A 22 14.65 -17.63 -27.29
C PHE A 22 13.92 -16.29 -27.06
N LEU A 23 12.61 -16.32 -26.82
CA LEU A 23 11.82 -15.11 -26.52
C LEU A 23 11.94 -14.68 -25.06
N ASP A 24 12.20 -15.62 -24.15
CA ASP A 24 12.34 -15.34 -22.72
C ASP A 24 13.71 -14.73 -22.39
N HIS A 25 14.81 -15.17 -23.03
CA HIS A 25 16.16 -14.80 -22.61
C HIS A 25 16.55 -13.30 -22.74
N PRO A 26 16.21 -12.54 -23.81
CA PRO A 26 16.59 -11.12 -23.90
C PRO A 26 15.71 -10.22 -23.03
N MET A 27 14.42 -10.55 -22.92
CA MET A 27 13.46 -9.86 -22.05
C MET A 27 13.77 -10.10 -20.58
N GLU A 28 14.03 -11.35 -20.17
CA GLU A 28 14.35 -11.69 -18.80
C GLU A 28 15.68 -11.07 -18.34
N LYS A 29 16.69 -11.03 -19.21
CA LYS A 29 17.97 -10.35 -18.92
C LYS A 29 17.80 -8.83 -18.80
N LYS A 30 16.97 -8.21 -19.64
CA LYS A 30 16.62 -6.77 -19.53
C LYS A 30 15.85 -6.48 -18.24
N ILE A 31 14.88 -7.33 -17.89
CA ILE A 31 14.11 -7.25 -16.64
C ILE A 31 15.00 -7.46 -15.41
N ASN A 32 15.94 -8.41 -15.45
CA ASN A 32 16.89 -8.67 -14.37
C ASN A 32 17.91 -7.54 -14.20
N ASN A 33 18.29 -6.84 -15.29
CA ASN A 33 19.14 -5.65 -15.21
C ASN A 33 18.37 -4.42 -14.71
N LEU A 34 17.09 -4.25 -15.10
CA LEU A 34 16.19 -3.25 -14.51
C LEU A 34 15.98 -3.50 -13.01
N ARG A 35 15.95 -4.78 -12.58
CA ARG A 35 15.82 -5.22 -11.18
C ARG A 35 17.00 -4.82 -10.29
N ARG A 36 18.16 -4.42 -10.86
CA ARG A 36 19.40 -4.11 -10.14
C ARG A 36 19.84 -2.65 -10.25
N ILE A 37 19.02 -1.75 -10.78
CA ILE A 37 19.36 -0.33 -10.84
C ILE A 37 19.61 0.16 -9.40
N PRO A 38 20.86 0.53 -9.04
CA PRO A 38 21.18 0.95 -7.68
C PRO A 38 20.47 2.29 -7.37
N GLU A 39 20.10 2.50 -6.11
CA GLU A 39 19.21 3.63 -5.72
C GLU A 39 19.74 4.99 -6.17
N ASP A 40 21.06 5.18 -6.18
CA ASP A 40 21.75 6.39 -6.64
C ASP A 40 21.50 6.68 -8.13
N SER A 41 21.50 5.63 -8.95
CA SER A 41 21.23 5.77 -10.39
C SER A 41 19.75 6.03 -10.68
N TRP A 42 18.83 5.49 -9.85
CA TRP A 42 17.41 5.83 -9.92
C TRP A 42 17.18 7.29 -9.53
N GLN A 43 17.80 7.77 -8.45
CA GLN A 43 17.67 9.16 -7.98
C GLN A 43 18.06 10.16 -9.07
N LYS A 44 19.21 9.95 -9.75
CA LYS A 44 19.65 10.78 -10.87
C LYS A 44 18.69 10.79 -12.07
N ARG A 45 17.92 9.72 -12.27
CA ARG A 45 16.87 9.66 -13.30
C ARG A 45 15.58 10.33 -12.82
N PHE A 46 15.27 10.19 -11.54
CA PHE A 46 14.10 10.82 -10.92
C PHE A 46 14.20 12.34 -10.91
N GLU A 47 15.38 12.91 -10.62
CA GLU A 47 15.62 14.36 -10.67
C GLU A 47 15.43 14.97 -12.07
N ARG A 48 15.55 14.15 -13.12
CA ARG A 48 15.31 14.55 -14.52
C ARG A 48 13.85 14.45 -14.95
N LEU A 49 12.96 13.89 -14.12
CA LEU A 49 11.53 13.87 -14.41
C LEU A 49 10.92 15.29 -14.38
N PRO A 50 9.78 15.50 -15.05
CA PRO A 50 9.01 16.72 -14.87
C PRO A 50 8.71 16.99 -13.39
N GLN A 51 8.77 18.26 -12.98
CA GLN A 51 8.52 18.68 -11.59
C GLN A 51 7.18 18.18 -11.04
N GLN A 52 6.16 18.07 -11.90
CA GLN A 52 4.86 17.53 -11.53
C GLN A 52 4.93 16.08 -11.05
N ASP A 53 5.66 15.22 -11.77
CA ASP A 53 5.82 13.81 -11.41
C ASP A 53 6.65 13.68 -10.12
N GLN A 54 7.68 14.52 -9.95
CA GLN A 54 8.48 14.56 -8.72
C GLN A 54 7.64 14.95 -7.50
N ASN A 55 6.90 16.06 -7.61
CA ASN A 55 6.05 16.56 -6.54
C ASN A 55 4.94 15.57 -6.19
N PHE A 56 4.37 14.88 -7.17
CA PHE A 56 3.35 13.86 -6.93
C PHE A 56 3.92 12.67 -6.15
N PHE A 57 5.10 12.16 -6.54
CA PHE A 57 5.73 11.02 -5.88
C PHE A 57 6.14 11.34 -4.43
N GLN A 58 6.68 12.54 -4.19
CA GLN A 58 7.12 12.98 -2.87
C GLN A 58 5.94 13.31 -1.94
N ASN A 59 4.92 14.02 -2.42
CA ASN A 59 3.81 14.50 -1.59
C ASN A 59 2.60 13.57 -1.58
N GLY A 60 2.56 12.57 -2.46
CA GLY A 60 1.42 11.66 -2.60
C GLY A 60 1.07 10.93 -1.31
N SER A 61 2.07 10.45 -0.59
CA SER A 61 1.90 9.76 0.70
C SER A 61 1.29 10.66 1.78
N VAL A 62 1.60 11.96 1.75
CA VAL A 62 1.05 12.97 2.66
C VAL A 62 -0.46 13.13 2.43
N ALA A 63 -0.92 13.11 1.17
CA ALA A 63 -2.36 13.19 0.88
C ALA A 63 -3.13 11.99 1.47
N LEU A 64 -2.58 10.77 1.38
CA LEU A 64 -3.17 9.57 1.97
C LEU A 64 -3.20 9.65 3.51
N ALA A 65 -2.12 10.17 4.11
CA ALA A 65 -1.99 10.37 5.54
C ALA A 65 -2.94 11.44 6.09
N LEU A 66 -3.16 12.53 5.36
CA LEU A 66 -4.13 13.57 5.72
C LEU A 66 -5.56 12.99 5.76
N ASN A 67 -5.93 12.17 4.77
CA ASN A 67 -7.23 11.49 4.79
C ASN A 67 -7.36 10.54 6.00
N SER A 68 -6.28 9.84 6.38
CA SER A 68 -6.27 9.00 7.59
C SER A 68 -6.51 9.81 8.87
N SER A 69 -5.85 10.97 8.98
CA SER A 69 -6.06 11.91 10.08
C SER A 69 -7.51 12.39 10.17
N LEU A 70 -8.14 12.72 9.04
CA LEU A 70 -9.56 13.07 9.00
C LEU A 70 -10.46 11.91 9.46
N ILE A 71 -10.18 10.68 9.01
CA ILE A 71 -10.89 9.47 9.45
C ILE A 71 -10.74 9.27 10.97
N ALA A 72 -9.55 9.52 11.52
CA ALA A 72 -9.30 9.46 12.96
C ALA A 72 -10.11 10.50 13.74
N LEU A 73 -10.19 11.74 13.25
CA LEU A 73 -10.98 12.79 13.87
C LEU A 73 -12.49 12.49 13.83
N ILE A 74 -12.98 12.02 12.69
CA ILE A 74 -14.40 11.64 12.51
C ILE A 74 -14.76 10.49 13.45
N SER A 75 -13.95 9.42 13.45
CA SER A 75 -14.17 8.26 14.33
C SER A 75 -14.08 8.64 15.80
N ASN A 76 -13.11 9.48 16.19
CA ASN A 76 -13.01 10.03 17.53
C ASN A 76 -14.29 10.77 17.94
N ASN A 77 -14.82 11.65 17.10
CA ASN A 77 -16.06 12.37 17.39
C ASN A 77 -17.27 11.42 17.55
N LEU A 78 -17.35 10.36 16.73
CA LEU A 78 -18.40 9.35 16.85
C LEU A 78 -18.31 8.58 18.17
N PHE A 79 -17.12 8.13 18.57
CA PHE A 79 -16.93 7.44 19.85
C PHE A 79 -17.21 8.35 21.04
N ARG A 80 -16.76 9.60 20.99
CA ARG A 80 -17.06 10.60 22.04
C ARG A 80 -18.55 10.81 22.22
N LYS A 81 -19.32 10.84 21.13
CA LYS A 81 -20.78 10.97 21.19
C LYS A 81 -21.44 9.77 21.88
N ILE A 82 -20.96 8.55 21.64
CA ILE A 82 -21.55 7.35 22.26
C ILE A 82 -21.14 7.22 23.74
N LEU A 83 -19.88 7.54 24.07
CA LEU A 83 -19.33 7.45 25.44
C LEU A 83 -19.52 8.72 26.28
N HIS A 84 -20.26 9.71 25.76
CA HIS A 84 -20.53 11.00 26.42
C HIS A 84 -19.28 11.75 26.90
N VAL A 85 -18.16 11.62 26.18
CA VAL A 85 -16.87 12.23 26.55
C VAL A 85 -16.77 13.67 26.04
N THR A 86 -16.88 14.64 26.95
CA THR A 86 -16.77 16.08 26.62
C THR A 86 -15.40 16.68 26.94
N GLN A 87 -14.62 16.06 27.82
CA GLN A 87 -13.33 16.56 28.31
C GLN A 87 -12.18 16.29 27.33
N ALA A 88 -11.05 16.99 27.49
CA ALA A 88 -9.82 16.76 26.70
C ALA A 88 -10.02 16.81 25.17
N ARG A 89 -10.84 17.76 24.66
CA ARG A 89 -11.13 17.88 23.21
C ARG A 89 -9.88 18.19 22.39
N TYR A 90 -9.15 19.23 22.77
CA TYR A 90 -7.99 19.69 22.03
C TYR A 90 -6.86 18.66 22.02
N SER A 91 -6.53 18.07 23.18
CA SER A 91 -5.49 17.05 23.26
C SER A 91 -5.85 15.78 22.49
N ALA A 92 -7.11 15.34 22.53
CA ALA A 92 -7.56 14.22 21.72
C ALA A 92 -7.52 14.52 20.22
N VAL A 93 -7.90 15.73 19.79
CA VAL A 93 -7.81 16.14 18.38
C VAL A 93 -6.36 16.15 17.90
N VAL A 94 -5.44 16.70 18.69
CA VAL A 94 -4.01 16.73 18.37
C VAL A 94 -3.43 15.32 18.28
N ALA A 95 -3.71 14.46 19.27
CA ALA A 95 -3.22 13.09 19.25
C ALA A 95 -3.78 12.29 18.05
N MET A 96 -5.08 12.43 17.79
CA MET A 96 -5.75 11.72 16.71
C MET A 96 -5.44 12.29 15.33
N SER A 97 -4.88 13.50 15.23
CA SER A 97 -4.41 14.02 13.96
C SER A 97 -2.97 13.62 13.67
N ILE A 98 -2.07 13.80 14.64
CA ILE A 98 -0.63 13.59 14.44
C ILE A 98 -0.30 12.10 14.31
N VAL A 99 -0.80 11.26 15.23
CA VAL A 99 -0.39 9.84 15.29
C VAL A 99 -0.78 9.08 14.02
N PRO A 100 -2.03 9.15 13.52
CA PRO A 100 -2.40 8.44 12.30
C PRO A 100 -1.78 9.04 11.04
N LEU A 101 -1.55 10.35 11.00
CA LEU A 101 -0.87 11.01 9.89
C LEU A 101 0.56 10.49 9.74
N THR A 102 1.36 10.59 10.81
CA THR A 102 2.76 10.16 10.75
C THR A 102 2.88 8.66 10.52
N THR A 103 2.04 7.86 11.18
CA THR A 103 2.05 6.40 11.04
C THR A 103 1.68 5.96 9.62
N THR A 104 0.65 6.58 9.02
CA THR A 104 0.22 6.25 7.65
C THR A 104 1.28 6.66 6.62
N ALA A 105 1.86 7.86 6.77
CA ALA A 105 2.93 8.33 5.89
C ALA A 105 4.15 7.41 5.95
N ALA A 106 4.61 7.06 7.16
CA ALA A 106 5.74 6.16 7.37
C ALA A 106 5.48 4.74 6.83
N ALA A 107 4.27 4.20 7.05
CA ALA A 107 3.91 2.88 6.53
C ALA A 107 3.86 2.86 5.00
N TYR A 108 3.28 3.88 4.37
CA TYR A 108 3.26 3.98 2.91
C TYR A 108 4.67 4.10 2.34
N GLU A 109 5.51 4.91 2.98
CA GLU A 109 6.91 5.07 2.60
C GLU A 109 7.68 3.73 2.64
N ALA A 110 7.54 2.97 3.73
CA ALA A 110 8.23 1.70 3.91
C ALA A 110 7.72 0.59 2.98
N VAL A 111 6.40 0.49 2.79
CA VAL A 111 5.78 -0.63 2.07
C VAL A 111 5.76 -0.40 0.56
N VAL A 112 5.55 0.84 0.11
CA VAL A 112 5.38 1.20 -1.31
C VAL A 112 6.62 1.91 -1.84
N ASN A 113 6.93 3.11 -1.36
CA ASN A 113 7.97 3.96 -1.96
C ASN A 113 9.38 3.35 -1.85
N HIS A 114 9.74 2.79 -0.70
CA HIS A 114 11.00 2.08 -0.51
C HIS A 114 11.06 0.80 -1.35
N SER A 115 9.96 0.06 -1.49
CA SER A 115 9.90 -1.13 -2.36
C SER A 115 10.04 -0.78 -3.85
N LEU A 116 9.54 0.39 -4.27
CA LEU A 116 9.71 0.91 -5.63
C LEU A 116 11.15 1.34 -5.88
N ARG A 117 11.74 2.15 -4.99
CA ARG A 117 13.15 2.60 -5.11
C ARG A 117 14.15 1.45 -5.17
N THR A 118 13.94 0.43 -4.36
CA THR A 118 14.80 -0.77 -4.34
C THR A 118 14.54 -1.75 -5.49
N GLY A 119 13.61 -1.46 -6.41
CA GLY A 119 13.30 -2.34 -7.55
C GLY A 119 12.66 -3.68 -7.16
N LYS A 120 12.20 -3.82 -5.91
CA LYS A 120 11.52 -5.03 -5.40
C LYS A 120 10.08 -5.14 -5.89
N LEU A 121 9.52 -4.07 -6.46
CA LEU A 121 8.15 -3.98 -6.93
C LEU A 121 8.10 -3.77 -8.45
N ASN A 122 7.94 -4.86 -9.20
CA ASN A 122 7.99 -4.84 -10.67
C ASN A 122 6.62 -5.06 -11.35
N CYS A 123 5.54 -5.23 -10.59
CA CYS A 123 4.19 -5.45 -11.10
C CYS A 123 3.25 -4.32 -10.66
N GLU A 124 2.51 -3.77 -11.62
CA GLU A 124 1.51 -2.71 -11.38
C GLU A 124 0.46 -3.16 -10.37
N ILE A 125 -0.10 -4.37 -10.54
CA ILE A 125 -1.10 -4.95 -9.63
C ILE A 125 -0.52 -5.10 -8.22
N CYS A 126 0.75 -5.47 -8.07
CA CYS A 126 1.39 -5.61 -6.77
C CYS A 126 1.54 -4.25 -6.07
N ALA A 127 1.85 -3.20 -6.82
CA ALA A 127 1.87 -1.83 -6.31
C ALA A 127 0.47 -1.41 -5.84
N MET A 128 -0.56 -1.61 -6.69
CA MET A 128 -1.95 -1.32 -6.36
C MET A 128 -2.41 -2.05 -5.10
N VAL A 129 -2.16 -3.36 -4.99
CA VAL A 129 -2.57 -4.17 -3.84
C VAL A 129 -1.87 -3.70 -2.56
N ARG A 130 -0.56 -3.41 -2.62
CA ARG A 130 0.18 -2.89 -1.45
C ARG A 130 -0.31 -1.51 -1.03
N GLY A 131 -0.52 -0.59 -1.98
CA GLY A 131 -1.05 0.73 -1.71
C GLY A 131 -2.46 0.70 -1.14
N GLY A 132 -3.33 -0.14 -1.72
CA GLY A 132 -4.69 -0.36 -1.23
C GLY A 132 -4.72 -0.99 0.16
N LEU A 133 -3.81 -1.93 0.45
CA LEU A 133 -3.69 -2.53 1.78
C LEU A 133 -3.22 -1.51 2.84
N VAL A 134 -2.25 -0.66 2.50
CA VAL A 134 -1.84 0.44 3.38
C VAL A 134 -3.00 1.41 3.60
N GLY A 135 -3.73 1.78 2.55
CA GLY A 135 -4.95 2.58 2.65
C GLY A 135 -6.01 1.94 3.57
N ALA A 136 -6.27 0.64 3.41
CA ALA A 136 -7.21 -0.09 4.25
C ALA A 136 -6.78 -0.11 5.71
N VAL A 137 -5.59 -0.66 5.98
CA VAL A 137 -5.14 -1.00 7.33
C VAL A 137 -4.70 0.25 8.05
N MET A 138 -3.74 0.99 7.49
CA MET A 138 -3.15 2.17 8.14
C MET A 138 -4.04 3.39 7.95
N GLY A 139 -4.64 3.53 6.79
CA GLY A 139 -5.49 4.69 6.47
C GLY A 139 -6.87 4.67 7.11
N PHE A 140 -7.48 3.49 7.34
CA PHE A 140 -8.84 3.37 7.85
C PHE A 140 -8.96 2.54 9.14
N PHE A 141 -8.56 1.27 9.14
CA PHE A 141 -8.77 0.41 10.31
C PHE A 141 -7.99 0.89 11.54
N TYR A 142 -6.71 1.20 11.38
CA TYR A 142 -5.83 1.67 12.44
C TYR A 142 -6.38 2.92 13.16
N PRO A 143 -6.71 4.05 12.48
CA PRO A 143 -7.22 5.24 13.16
C PRO A 143 -8.56 5.00 13.86
N VAL A 144 -9.44 4.18 13.28
CA VAL A 144 -10.75 3.86 13.88
C VAL A 144 -10.58 2.98 15.11
N ILE A 145 -9.68 1.99 15.05
CA ILE A 145 -9.36 1.12 16.19
C ILE A 145 -8.66 1.93 17.29
N LEU A 146 -7.75 2.84 16.95
CA LEU A 146 -7.05 3.72 17.90
C LEU A 146 -8.01 4.64 18.67
N ALA A 147 -9.12 5.03 18.06
CA ALA A 147 -10.13 5.85 18.72
C ALA A 147 -10.83 5.15 19.89
N LEU A 148 -10.94 3.82 19.86
CA LEU A 148 -11.57 3.05 20.94
C LEU A 148 -10.82 3.17 22.27
N PRO A 149 -9.55 2.74 22.41
CA PRO A 149 -8.84 2.80 23.67
C PRO A 149 -8.66 4.23 24.16
N LEU A 150 -8.49 5.20 23.27
CA LEU A 150 -8.40 6.61 23.65
C LEU A 150 -9.69 7.09 24.34
N ASN A 151 -10.84 6.83 23.73
CA ASN A 151 -12.12 7.26 24.28
C ASN A 151 -12.56 6.42 25.49
N ALA A 152 -12.20 5.13 25.53
CA ALA A 152 -12.37 4.28 26.69
C ALA A 152 -11.61 4.83 27.90
N LEU A 153 -10.33 5.16 27.71
CA LEU A 153 -9.48 5.73 28.76
C LEU A 153 -10.04 7.05 29.30
N LEU A 154 -10.48 7.94 28.40
CA LEU A 154 -11.12 9.20 28.81
C LEU A 154 -12.43 8.96 29.56
N ALA A 155 -13.25 8.00 29.12
CA ALA A 155 -14.49 7.65 29.79
C ALA A 155 -14.24 7.11 31.21
N THR A 156 -13.22 6.26 31.40
CA THR A 156 -12.81 5.78 32.72
C THR A 156 -12.32 6.93 33.60
N ARG A 157 -11.44 7.79 33.06
CA ARG A 157 -10.78 8.86 33.83
C ARG A 157 -11.75 9.92 34.32
N TYR A 158 -12.76 10.24 33.51
CA TYR A 158 -13.75 11.27 33.80
C TYR A 158 -15.12 10.72 34.23
N TYR A 159 -15.22 9.40 34.45
CA TYR A 159 -16.45 8.72 34.87
C TYR A 159 -17.68 9.08 34.01
N THR A 160 -17.51 9.20 32.69
CA THR A 160 -18.58 9.70 31.80
C THR A 160 -19.54 8.62 31.33
N ALA A 161 -19.13 7.34 31.34
CA ALA A 161 -19.95 6.22 30.93
C ALA A 161 -19.58 4.94 31.72
N PRO A 162 -20.56 4.08 32.05
CA PRO A 162 -20.28 2.79 32.66
C PRO A 162 -19.58 1.88 31.65
N LEU A 163 -18.40 1.38 32.02
CA LEU A 163 -17.59 0.47 31.21
C LEU A 163 -17.90 -0.99 31.57
N PRO A 164 -17.76 -1.92 30.61
CA PRO A 164 -18.12 -3.31 30.83
C PRO A 164 -17.19 -4.00 31.83
N ASN A 165 -17.72 -4.98 32.56
CA ASN A 165 -16.92 -5.94 33.31
C ASN A 165 -16.05 -6.77 32.35
N LYS A 166 -14.91 -7.27 32.84
CA LYS A 166 -13.90 -8.00 32.05
C LYS A 166 -14.51 -9.13 31.21
N ASP A 167 -15.51 -9.82 31.75
CA ASP A 167 -16.13 -11.00 31.14
C ASP A 167 -16.91 -10.69 29.85
N ASN A 168 -17.36 -9.44 29.66
CA ASN A 168 -18.16 -9.01 28.51
C ASN A 168 -17.54 -7.85 27.72
N ALA A 169 -16.28 -7.49 28.02
CA ALA A 169 -15.63 -6.33 27.44
C ALA A 169 -15.55 -6.39 25.92
N VAL A 170 -15.10 -7.51 25.35
CA VAL A 170 -14.95 -7.68 23.89
C VAL A 170 -16.29 -7.49 23.17
N ARG A 171 -17.35 -8.13 23.68
CA ARG A 171 -18.69 -8.04 23.09
C ARG A 171 -19.21 -6.61 23.12
N PHE A 172 -19.01 -5.89 24.23
CA PHE A 172 -19.37 -4.49 24.34
C PHE A 172 -18.67 -3.63 23.29
N TRP A 173 -17.35 -3.75 23.14
CA TRP A 173 -16.58 -2.96 22.17
C TRP A 173 -16.99 -3.28 20.72
N ILE A 174 -17.24 -4.54 20.37
CA ILE A 174 -17.74 -4.92 19.04
C ILE A 174 -19.10 -4.26 18.76
N LEU A 175 -20.03 -4.32 19.72
CA LEU A 175 -21.36 -3.71 19.58
C LEU A 175 -21.27 -2.18 19.44
N LEU A 176 -20.37 -1.55 20.19
CA LEU A 176 -20.10 -0.11 20.13
C LEU A 176 -19.52 0.31 18.77
N SER A 177 -18.59 -0.48 18.22
CA SER A 177 -17.91 -0.16 16.96
C SER A 177 -18.75 -0.45 15.72
N LYS A 178 -19.64 -1.45 15.74
CA LYS A 178 -20.51 -1.82 14.61
C LYS A 178 -21.20 -0.63 13.92
N PRO A 179 -21.93 0.27 14.61
CA PRO A 179 -22.59 1.40 13.96
C PRO A 179 -21.60 2.39 13.34
N ILE A 180 -20.41 2.54 13.94
CA ILE A 180 -19.36 3.44 13.45
C ILE A 180 -18.77 2.91 12.14
N PHE A 181 -18.38 1.62 12.11
CA PHE A 181 -17.91 0.98 10.88
C PHE A 181 -18.97 0.99 9.77
N LYS A 182 -20.25 0.75 10.12
CA LYS A 182 -21.36 0.82 9.15
C LYS A 182 -21.48 2.21 8.55
N LYS A 183 -21.36 3.27 9.37
CA LYS A 183 -21.46 4.67 8.92
C LYS A 183 -20.28 5.10 8.05
N MET A 184 -19.08 4.59 8.34
CA MET A 184 -17.85 4.98 7.64
C MET A 184 -17.42 4.00 6.54
N ARG A 185 -18.27 3.05 6.13
CA ARG A 185 -17.95 2.07 5.09
C ARG A 185 -17.50 2.71 3.76
N PHE A 186 -18.05 3.87 3.42
CA PHE A 186 -17.68 4.60 2.22
C PHE A 186 -16.29 5.25 2.35
N ALA A 187 -15.95 5.76 3.53
CA ALA A 187 -14.60 6.26 3.79
C ALA A 187 -13.56 5.14 3.67
N ALA A 188 -13.89 3.91 4.11
CA ALA A 188 -13.05 2.75 3.91
C ALA A 188 -12.80 2.47 2.41
N LEU A 189 -13.86 2.42 1.61
CA LEU A 189 -13.74 2.18 0.16
C LEU A 189 -12.91 3.28 -0.53
N ILE A 190 -13.15 4.55 -0.19
CA ILE A 190 -12.39 5.68 -0.72
C ILE A 190 -10.91 5.54 -0.36
N GLN A 191 -10.58 5.19 0.89
CA GLN A 191 -9.20 5.08 1.34
C GLN A 191 -8.47 3.92 0.65
N VAL A 192 -9.14 2.79 0.42
CA VAL A 192 -8.59 1.65 -0.34
C VAL A 192 -8.32 2.05 -1.79
N SER A 193 -9.33 2.62 -2.46
CA SER A 193 -9.21 3.04 -3.86
C SER A 193 -8.15 4.12 -4.03
N PHE A 194 -8.08 5.08 -3.10
CA PHE A 194 -7.08 6.15 -3.14
C PHE A 194 -5.68 5.62 -2.90
N GLY A 195 -5.49 4.69 -1.95
CA GLY A 195 -4.20 4.04 -1.73
C GLY A 195 -3.74 3.21 -2.94
N ALA A 196 -4.67 2.48 -3.58
CA ALA A 196 -4.37 1.70 -4.78
C ALA A 196 -4.02 2.59 -5.99
N TYR A 197 -4.80 3.65 -6.21
CA TYR A 197 -4.55 4.65 -7.26
C TYR A 197 -3.22 5.37 -7.05
N LEU A 198 -2.92 5.79 -5.82
CA LEU A 198 -1.67 6.47 -5.53
C LEU A 198 -0.47 5.57 -5.83
N ALA A 199 -0.55 4.29 -5.45
CA ALA A 199 0.51 3.34 -5.71
C ALA A 199 0.67 2.97 -7.19
N SER A 200 -0.42 2.91 -7.97
CA SER A 200 -0.30 2.73 -9.43
C SER A 200 0.40 3.93 -10.08
N ARG A 201 0.03 5.16 -9.70
CA ARG A 201 0.68 6.38 -10.19
C ARG A 201 2.15 6.46 -9.78
N HIS A 202 2.50 6.04 -8.56
CA HIS A 202 3.89 5.96 -8.13
C HIS A 202 4.68 4.93 -8.95
N TYR A 203 4.06 3.80 -9.30
CA TYR A 203 4.65 2.79 -10.17
C TYR A 203 4.84 3.30 -11.61
N ASP A 204 3.87 4.03 -12.17
CA ASP A 204 4.00 4.66 -13.50
C ASP A 204 5.20 5.62 -13.53
N ILE A 205 5.32 6.48 -12.52
CA ILE A 205 6.43 7.44 -12.40
C ILE A 205 7.77 6.70 -12.26
N TYR A 206 7.79 5.64 -11.46
CA TYR A 206 8.96 4.76 -11.35
C TYR A 206 9.36 4.16 -12.70
N LEU A 207 8.39 3.63 -13.48
CA LEU A 207 8.63 3.10 -14.82
C LEU A 207 9.14 4.18 -15.80
N LYS A 208 8.63 5.41 -15.71
CA LYS A 208 9.15 6.52 -16.52
C LYS A 208 10.61 6.81 -16.19
N ALA A 209 10.97 6.85 -14.90
CA ALA A 209 12.34 7.11 -14.47
C ALA A 209 13.33 6.06 -15.00
N ILE A 210 13.02 4.77 -14.86
CA ILE A 210 13.92 3.69 -15.30
C ILE A 210 14.04 3.57 -16.83
N ARG A 211 13.05 4.07 -17.59
CA ARG A 211 13.08 4.09 -19.06
C ARG A 211 13.94 5.22 -19.64
N MET A 212 14.29 6.23 -18.84
CA MET A 212 15.19 7.29 -19.31
C MET A 212 16.59 6.75 -19.57
N PRO A 213 17.31 7.26 -20.59
CA PRO A 213 18.70 6.89 -20.85
C PRO A 213 19.60 7.23 -19.65
N GLU A 214 20.68 6.46 -19.50
CA GLU A 214 21.68 6.68 -18.46
C GLU A 214 22.23 8.11 -18.51
N PRO A 215 22.44 8.76 -17.36
CA PRO A 215 23.03 10.09 -17.34
C PRO A 215 24.44 10.01 -17.94
N GLY A 216 24.66 10.67 -19.08
CA GLY A 216 25.95 10.75 -19.77
C GLY A 216 26.14 9.84 -20.98
N ARG A 217 25.11 9.10 -21.45
CA ARG A 217 25.15 8.43 -22.76
C ARG A 217 24.35 9.26 -23.77
N ASP A 218 25.04 9.90 -24.70
CA ASP A 218 24.41 10.68 -25.77
C ASP A 218 23.55 9.76 -26.68
N PRO A 219 22.42 10.26 -27.20
CA PRO A 219 21.53 9.46 -28.05
C PRO A 219 22.15 9.03 -29.40
N GLU A 220 23.34 9.54 -29.76
CA GLU A 220 24.03 9.20 -31.01
C GLU A 220 24.76 7.84 -30.97
N GLU A 221 25.07 7.29 -29.79
CA GLU A 221 25.79 6.01 -29.65
C GLU A 221 24.91 4.76 -29.91
N ILE A 222 23.62 4.94 -30.19
CA ILE A 222 22.67 3.85 -30.49
C ILE A 222 22.62 3.56 -32.01
N ARG A 223 23.35 4.33 -32.83
CA ARG A 223 23.31 4.25 -34.30
C ARG A 223 24.55 3.61 -34.94
N GLU A 224 25.49 3.11 -34.15
CA GLU A 224 26.65 2.34 -34.63
C GLU A 224 26.60 0.88 -34.17
#